data_AF-Q5SH11-F1
#
_entry.id   AF-Q5SH11-F1
#
_cell.length_a   1.000
_cell.length_b   1.000
_cell.length_c   1.000
_cell.angle_alpha   90.00
_cell.angle_beta   90.00
_cell.angle_gamma   90.00
#
_symmetry.space_group_name_H-M   'P 1'
#
loop_
_entity.id
_entity.type
_entity.pdbx_description
1 polymer ?
#
loop_
_entity_poly.entity_id
_entity_poly.type
_entity_poly.pdbx_seq_one_letter_code
_entity_poly.pdbx_strand_id
1 'polypeptide(L)'
;MARLWALLVAWGLGLAQLLYLPLDDRPPNLAPCAWGVVLCPPREAYRGPEGADLEALRAWLLATPGRGLVASLDALAYGGLVQSRHLPLAPEDALARLAPLLAWKARGGGALYLFGVVPRWDASRRERNLRVLQALASWRGLRGVYLEAVWDDALRNSPGPREARALGYPARPGADEAGQVLLLRAFRPGLRVAVVYEDEALRARVTPYEGLPLEKTVAGVLASARAVAVPLAEGPDLVLYVYGGGDPRKAALDLLRLMARHPVALADLARVNRGDPRLMAYLEGMGLYARLAA
;
A
#
# COMPACT_ATOMS: atom_id res chain seq x y z
N MET A 1 -41.44 -10.90 7.23
CA MET A 1 -40.47 -11.79 6.56
C MET A 1 -39.58 -11.05 5.55
N ALA A 2 -40.11 -10.27 4.60
CA ALA A 2 -39.28 -9.56 3.59
C ALA A 2 -38.20 -8.61 4.15
N ARG A 3 -38.46 -7.90 5.26
CA ARG A 3 -37.47 -7.04 5.94
C ARG A 3 -36.33 -7.83 6.61
N LEU A 4 -36.61 -9.02 7.14
CA LEU A 4 -35.58 -9.90 7.71
C LEU A 4 -34.69 -10.50 6.61
N TRP A 5 -35.26 -10.86 5.46
CA TRP A 5 -34.52 -11.35 4.31
C TRP A 5 -33.64 -10.27 3.68
N ALA A 6 -34.13 -9.03 3.56
CA ALA A 6 -33.32 -7.90 3.10
C ALA A 6 -32.15 -7.58 4.06
N LEU A 7 -32.37 -7.67 5.38
CA LEU A 7 -31.31 -7.52 6.37
C LEU A 7 -30.28 -8.66 6.33
N LEU A 8 -30.72 -9.91 6.17
CA LEU A 8 -29.84 -11.07 6.06
C LEU A 8 -29.02 -11.07 4.75
N VAL A 9 -29.59 -10.63 3.64
CA VAL A 9 -28.89 -10.49 2.35
C VAL A 9 -27.93 -9.30 2.38
N ALA A 10 -28.31 -8.15 2.95
CA ALA A 10 -27.42 -7.02 3.15
C ALA A 10 -26.26 -7.34 4.11
N TRP A 11 -26.52 -8.13 5.17
CA TRP A 11 -25.49 -8.65 6.06
C TRP A 11 -24.59 -9.68 5.39
N GLY A 12 -25.15 -10.59 4.58
CA GLY A 12 -24.38 -11.58 3.81
C GLY A 12 -23.49 -10.96 2.73
N LEU A 13 -23.97 -9.92 2.04
CA LEU A 13 -23.19 -9.14 1.08
C LEU A 13 -22.14 -8.26 1.78
N GLY A 14 -22.48 -7.65 2.92
CA GLY A 14 -21.55 -6.88 3.73
C GLY A 14 -20.38 -7.73 4.26
N LEU A 15 -20.63 -8.99 4.62
CA LEU A 15 -19.57 -9.93 5.04
C LEU A 15 -18.62 -10.33 3.90
N ALA A 16 -19.00 -10.19 2.63
CA ALA A 16 -18.15 -10.53 1.48
C ALA A 16 -17.25 -9.36 1.01
N GLN A 17 -17.48 -8.14 1.50
CA GLN A 17 -16.76 -6.95 1.07
C GLN A 17 -15.40 -6.81 1.75
N LEU A 18 -14.41 -6.32 0.99
CA LEU A 18 -13.12 -5.89 1.51
C LEU A 18 -13.22 -4.40 1.85
N LEU A 19 -12.87 -4.06 3.08
CA LEU A 19 -12.83 -2.68 3.54
C LEU A 19 -11.44 -2.09 3.28
N TYR A 20 -11.40 -0.80 2.94
CA TYR A 20 -10.16 -0.06 2.75
C TYR A 20 -10.21 1.26 3.52
N LEU A 21 -9.20 1.48 4.36
CA LEU A 21 -9.00 2.73 5.09
C LEU A 21 -7.70 3.40 4.59
N PRO A 22 -7.81 4.39 3.69
CA PRO A 22 -6.69 5.14 3.14
C PRO A 22 -5.81 5.81 4.20
N LEU A 23 -4.52 5.99 3.88
CA LEU A 23 -3.57 6.78 4.69
C LEU A 23 -4.01 8.24 4.81
N ASP A 24 -4.43 8.85 3.71
CA ASP A 24 -5.00 10.19 3.61
C ASP A 24 -5.74 10.34 2.28
N ASP A 25 -6.19 11.56 1.95
CA ASP A 25 -6.89 11.88 0.72
C ASP A 25 -5.97 12.29 -0.45
N ARG A 26 -4.65 12.25 -0.26
CA ARG A 26 -3.69 12.61 -1.33
C ARG A 26 -3.53 11.44 -2.29
N PRO A 27 -3.37 11.69 -3.60
CA PRO A 27 -2.98 10.64 -4.52
C PRO A 27 -1.65 10.00 -4.10
N PRO A 28 -1.51 8.66 -4.19
CA PRO A 28 -2.48 7.71 -4.72
C PRO A 28 -3.42 7.10 -3.66
N ASN A 29 -3.32 7.48 -2.38
CA ASN A 29 -3.96 6.83 -1.24
C ASN A 29 -5.48 6.69 -1.36
N LEU A 30 -6.20 7.71 -1.84
CA LEU A 30 -7.66 7.66 -1.96
C LEU A 30 -8.16 6.93 -3.22
N ALA A 31 -7.29 6.71 -4.20
CA ALA A 31 -7.69 6.16 -5.51
C ALA A 31 -8.47 4.84 -5.43
N PRO A 32 -8.12 3.88 -4.55
CA PRO A 32 -8.86 2.62 -4.45
C PRO A 32 -10.34 2.77 -4.12
N CYS A 33 -10.73 3.84 -3.43
CA CYS A 33 -12.13 4.10 -3.09
C CYS A 33 -13.00 4.39 -4.31
N ALA A 34 -12.40 4.74 -5.45
CA ALA A 34 -13.11 4.97 -6.71
C ALA A 34 -13.18 3.72 -7.61
N TRP A 35 -12.49 2.63 -7.27
CA TRP A 35 -12.42 1.44 -8.14
C TRP A 35 -13.65 0.53 -8.07
N GLY A 36 -14.55 0.75 -7.11
CA GLY A 36 -15.78 -0.05 -6.94
C GLY A 36 -15.55 -1.48 -6.44
N VAL A 37 -14.32 -1.83 -6.02
CA VAL A 37 -13.96 -3.17 -5.52
C VAL A 37 -13.76 -3.23 -4.00
N VAL A 38 -13.72 -2.09 -3.33
CA VAL A 38 -13.59 -1.95 -1.87
C VAL A 38 -14.64 -0.99 -1.33
N LEU A 39 -14.97 -1.14 -0.05
CA LEU A 39 -15.77 -0.16 0.68
C LEU A 39 -14.85 0.72 1.54
N CYS A 40 -14.98 2.04 1.37
CA CYS A 40 -14.21 3.04 2.09
C CYS A 40 -15.09 3.83 3.08
N PRO A 41 -14.48 4.51 4.07
CA PRO A 41 -15.18 5.54 4.83
C PRO A 41 -15.66 6.68 3.93
N PRO A 42 -16.65 7.48 4.38
CA PRO A 42 -17.09 8.67 3.67
C PRO A 42 -15.91 9.58 3.35
N ARG A 43 -15.89 10.15 2.14
CA ARG A 43 -14.77 11.00 1.69
C ARG A 43 -14.59 12.22 2.59
N GLU A 44 -15.69 12.72 3.14
CA GLU A 44 -15.77 13.88 4.04
C GLU A 44 -15.06 13.64 5.37
N ALA A 45 -14.78 12.37 5.71
CA ALA A 45 -13.94 12.03 6.85
C ALA A 45 -12.48 12.45 6.63
N TYR A 46 -12.03 12.70 5.40
CA TYR A 46 -10.70 13.22 5.10
C TYR A 46 -10.79 14.72 4.71
N ARG A 47 -10.02 15.54 5.42
CA ARG A 47 -10.05 17.02 5.35
C ARG A 47 -8.71 17.57 4.87
N GLY A 48 -8.07 16.89 3.91
CA GLY A 48 -6.83 17.34 3.30
C GLY A 48 -5.71 17.62 4.33
N PRO A 49 -5.12 18.82 4.33
CA PRO A 49 -4.05 19.19 5.26
C PRO A 49 -4.42 19.09 6.74
N GLU A 50 -5.70 19.17 7.09
CA GLU A 50 -6.19 19.05 8.47
C GLU A 50 -6.23 17.59 8.95
N GLY A 51 -6.10 16.64 8.03
CA GLY A 51 -6.13 15.21 8.31
C GLY A 51 -7.54 14.66 8.32
N ALA A 52 -7.73 13.54 9.01
CA ALA A 52 -9.02 12.86 9.06
C ALA A 52 -9.78 13.13 10.36
N ASP A 53 -11.11 13.11 10.24
CA ASP A 53 -12.04 13.05 11.36
C ASP A 53 -11.99 11.65 11.99
N LEU A 54 -11.25 11.57 13.10
CA LEU A 54 -11.01 10.30 13.81
C LEU A 54 -12.28 9.68 14.37
N GLU A 55 -13.25 10.50 14.78
CA GLU A 55 -14.53 9.99 15.30
C GLU A 55 -15.35 9.40 14.16
N ALA A 56 -15.40 10.08 13.01
CA ALA A 56 -16.08 9.57 11.82
C ALA A 56 -15.43 8.28 11.30
N LEU A 57 -14.10 8.21 11.22
CA LEU A 57 -13.39 6.99 10.81
C LEU A 57 -13.67 5.83 11.77
N ARG A 58 -13.64 6.09 13.09
CA ARG A 58 -13.92 5.07 14.11
C ARG A 58 -15.38 4.60 14.03
N ALA A 59 -16.33 5.53 13.90
CA ALA A 59 -17.74 5.20 13.79
C ALA A 59 -18.02 4.35 12.56
N TRP A 60 -17.45 4.72 11.41
CA TRP A 60 -17.56 3.93 10.17
C TRP A 60 -16.95 2.54 10.34
N LEU A 61 -15.73 2.43 10.88
CA LEU A 61 -15.07 1.15 11.12
C LEU A 61 -15.93 0.23 11.99
N LEU A 62 -16.43 0.74 13.11
CA LEU A 62 -17.24 -0.04 14.04
C LEU A 62 -18.64 -0.35 13.50
N ALA A 63 -19.20 0.45 12.59
CA ALA A 63 -20.49 0.17 11.98
C ALA A 63 -20.42 -0.84 10.82
N THR A 64 -19.25 -0.99 10.20
CA THR A 64 -19.12 -1.67 8.90
C THR A 64 -18.53 -3.08 9.05
N PRO A 65 -19.29 -4.17 8.78
CA PRO A 65 -18.73 -5.52 8.70
C PRO A 65 -17.97 -5.75 7.38
N GLY A 66 -17.10 -6.76 7.33
CA GLY A 66 -16.39 -7.14 6.11
C GLY A 66 -15.56 -8.41 6.27
N ARG A 67 -15.22 -9.09 5.16
CA ARG A 67 -14.34 -10.27 5.18
C ARG A 67 -12.89 -9.92 5.51
N GLY A 68 -12.51 -8.67 5.30
CA GLY A 68 -11.19 -8.16 5.63
C GLY A 68 -11.13 -6.65 5.57
N LEU A 69 -10.06 -6.10 6.15
CA LEU A 69 -9.77 -4.68 6.19
C LEU A 69 -8.30 -4.47 5.86
N VAL A 70 -8.05 -3.66 4.84
CA VAL A 70 -6.76 -3.03 4.59
C VAL A 70 -6.79 -1.63 5.21
N ALA A 71 -5.90 -1.32 6.15
CA ALA A 71 -5.97 -0.04 6.86
C ALA A 71 -4.59 0.57 7.16
N SER A 72 -4.54 1.90 6.99
CA SER A 72 -3.49 2.72 7.55
C SER A 72 -3.67 2.89 9.06
N LEU A 73 -2.61 2.60 9.81
CA LEU A 73 -2.54 2.87 11.24
C LEU A 73 -2.43 4.38 11.51
N ASP A 74 -1.67 5.10 10.69
CA ASP A 74 -1.45 6.55 10.83
C ASP A 74 -2.75 7.36 10.63
N ALA A 75 -3.62 6.94 9.72
CA ALA A 75 -4.94 7.54 9.54
C ALA A 75 -5.80 7.44 10.81
N LEU A 76 -5.84 6.27 11.44
CA LEU A 76 -6.61 6.05 12.67
C LEU A 76 -5.99 6.67 13.92
N ALA A 77 -4.66 6.61 14.05
CA ALA A 77 -3.96 7.11 15.22
C ALA A 77 -3.85 8.64 15.22
N TYR A 78 -3.58 9.24 14.05
CA TYR A 78 -3.16 10.64 13.95
C TYR A 78 -3.99 11.48 12.99
N GLY A 79 -4.74 10.86 12.09
CA GLY A 79 -5.50 11.55 11.05
C GLY A 79 -4.78 11.61 9.70
N GLY A 80 -3.65 10.90 9.55
CA GLY A 80 -2.93 10.78 8.28
C GLY A 80 -1.43 11.03 8.39
N LEU A 81 -0.73 10.96 7.25
CA LEU A 81 0.73 11.01 7.20
C LEU A 81 1.29 12.35 7.69
N VAL A 82 0.69 13.47 7.30
CA VAL A 82 1.19 14.80 7.71
C VAL A 82 1.02 14.97 9.22
N GLN A 83 -0.14 14.60 9.76
CA GLN A 83 -0.51 14.72 11.17
C GLN A 83 0.38 13.85 12.05
N SER A 84 0.75 12.66 11.58
CA SER A 84 1.66 11.76 12.30
C SER A 84 3.03 12.37 12.56
N ARG A 85 3.46 13.37 11.76
CA ARG A 85 4.77 14.02 11.92
C ARG A 85 4.82 15.02 13.08
N HIS A 86 3.70 15.65 13.45
CA HIS A 86 3.72 16.82 14.32
C HIS A 86 2.72 16.79 15.49
N LEU A 87 1.61 16.04 15.38
CA LEU A 87 0.55 16.00 16.40
C LEU A 87 1.11 15.64 17.80
N PRO A 88 1.02 16.55 18.80
CA PRO A 88 1.43 16.27 20.17
C PRO A 88 0.44 15.31 20.84
N LEU A 89 0.72 14.01 20.76
CA LEU A 89 -0.10 12.95 21.34
C LEU A 89 0.81 11.90 21.97
N ALA A 90 0.47 11.43 23.17
CA ALA A 90 1.25 10.39 23.84
C ALA A 90 1.17 9.06 23.05
N PRO A 91 2.22 8.21 23.06
CA PRO A 91 2.20 6.90 22.43
C PRO A 91 1.01 6.03 22.87
N GLU A 92 0.64 6.11 24.14
CA GLU A 92 -0.43 5.32 24.75
C GLU A 92 -1.80 5.72 24.17
N ASP A 93 -2.04 7.02 23.99
CA ASP A 93 -3.26 7.53 23.36
C ASP A 93 -3.33 7.15 21.87
N ALA A 94 -2.19 7.16 21.17
CA ALA A 94 -2.12 6.70 19.79
C ALA A 94 -2.46 5.20 19.68
N LEU A 95 -1.95 4.36 20.58
CA LEU A 95 -2.29 2.94 20.66
C LEU A 95 -3.75 2.72 21.03
N ALA A 96 -4.31 3.51 21.95
CA ALA A 96 -5.73 3.45 22.32
C ALA A 96 -6.64 3.73 21.12
N ARG A 97 -6.25 4.66 20.23
CA ARG A 97 -6.97 4.94 18.97
C ARG A 97 -6.95 3.79 17.97
N LEU A 98 -5.98 2.86 18.07
CA LEU A 98 -5.88 1.67 17.23
C LEU A 98 -6.68 0.47 17.79
N ALA A 99 -7.03 0.47 19.07
CA ALA A 99 -7.79 -0.61 19.71
C ALA A 99 -9.10 -1.01 18.97
N PRO A 100 -9.86 -0.10 18.34
CA PRO A 100 -11.04 -0.45 17.53
C PRO A 100 -10.78 -1.48 16.43
N LEU A 101 -9.55 -1.60 15.90
CA LEU A 101 -9.20 -2.62 14.90
C LEU A 101 -9.33 -4.04 15.44
N LEU A 102 -8.85 -4.25 16.68
CA LEU A 102 -8.95 -5.55 17.34
C LEU A 102 -10.41 -5.87 17.71
N ALA A 103 -11.18 -4.87 18.14
CA ALA A 103 -12.61 -5.03 18.40
C ALA A 103 -13.39 -5.39 17.12
N TRP A 104 -13.10 -4.71 16.01
CA TRP A 104 -13.67 -5.02 14.70
C TRP A 104 -13.39 -6.48 14.30
N LYS A 105 -12.13 -6.91 14.46
CA LYS A 105 -11.72 -8.28 14.17
C LYS A 105 -12.38 -9.30 15.07
N ALA A 106 -12.46 -9.05 16.38
CA ALA A 106 -13.07 -9.96 17.34
C ALA A 106 -14.56 -10.18 17.06
N ARG A 107 -15.27 -9.15 16.59
CA ARG A 107 -16.69 -9.23 16.24
C ARG A 107 -16.94 -9.90 14.88
N GLY A 108 -16.16 -9.55 13.86
CA GLY A 108 -16.42 -9.94 12.47
C GLY A 108 -15.61 -11.12 11.94
N GLY A 109 -14.53 -11.51 12.62
CA GLY A 109 -13.63 -12.59 12.19
C GLY A 109 -12.78 -12.28 10.95
N GLY A 110 -12.91 -11.08 10.37
CA GLY A 110 -12.21 -10.68 9.15
C GLY A 110 -10.68 -10.64 9.28
N ALA A 111 -10.01 -10.75 8.13
CA ALA A 111 -8.56 -10.57 8.04
C ALA A 111 -8.19 -9.08 8.19
N LEU A 112 -7.13 -8.78 8.93
CA LEU A 112 -6.56 -7.44 9.02
C LEU A 112 -5.25 -7.39 8.22
N TYR A 113 -5.10 -6.36 7.40
CA TYR A 113 -3.87 -6.04 6.67
C TYR A 113 -3.52 -4.59 6.99
N LEU A 114 -2.54 -4.41 7.86
CA LEU A 114 -2.24 -3.14 8.51
C LEU A 114 -0.87 -2.65 8.07
N PHE A 115 -0.76 -1.36 7.79
CA PHE A 115 0.52 -0.71 7.57
C PHE A 115 0.64 0.53 8.45
N GLY A 116 1.81 0.68 9.07
CA GLY A 116 2.20 1.88 9.80
C GLY A 116 3.40 2.54 9.15
N VAL A 117 3.50 3.86 9.27
CA VAL A 117 4.55 4.62 8.60
C VAL A 117 5.70 4.90 9.56
N VAL A 118 6.88 4.36 9.26
CA VAL A 118 8.14 4.81 9.86
C VAL A 118 8.35 6.25 9.40
N PRO A 119 8.41 7.20 10.34
CA PRO A 119 8.37 8.62 10.02
C PRO A 119 9.56 9.05 9.17
N ARG A 120 9.42 10.17 8.47
CA ARG A 120 10.55 10.89 7.85
C ARG A 120 11.53 11.38 8.89
N TRP A 121 12.80 11.48 8.47
CA TRP A 121 13.92 11.87 9.35
C TRP A 121 13.71 13.23 10.04
N ASP A 122 12.96 14.15 9.42
CA ASP A 122 12.67 15.51 9.88
C ASP A 122 11.37 15.63 10.70
N ALA A 123 10.69 14.51 10.99
CA ALA A 123 9.44 14.53 11.76
C ALA A 123 9.69 14.88 13.25
N SER A 124 9.01 15.91 13.76
CA SER A 124 9.16 16.38 15.15
C SER A 124 8.65 15.38 16.19
N ARG A 125 7.78 14.45 15.80
CA ARG A 125 7.24 13.36 16.65
C ARG A 125 7.80 11.98 16.29
N ARG A 126 9.01 11.90 15.70
CA ARG A 126 9.64 10.63 15.28
C ARG A 126 9.65 9.58 16.39
N GLU A 127 10.17 9.93 17.56
CA GLU A 127 10.32 8.99 18.68
C GLU A 127 8.96 8.40 19.12
N ARG A 128 7.92 9.23 19.15
CA ARG A 128 6.55 8.80 19.45
C ARG A 128 6.07 7.75 18.44
N ASN A 129 6.19 8.01 17.14
CA ASN A 129 5.75 7.07 16.10
C ASN A 129 6.51 5.73 16.22
N LEU A 130 7.81 5.77 16.49
CA LEU A 130 8.62 4.56 16.67
C LEU A 130 8.18 3.73 17.88
N ARG A 131 7.90 4.37 19.02
CA ARG A 131 7.37 3.67 20.20
C ARG A 131 6.03 2.99 19.92
N VAL A 132 5.15 3.65 19.17
CA VAL A 132 3.85 3.06 18.74
C VAL A 132 4.09 1.85 17.84
N LEU A 133 4.94 1.99 16.81
CA LEU A 133 5.26 0.89 15.89
C LEU A 133 5.93 -0.30 16.60
N GLN A 134 6.78 -0.05 17.60
CA GLN A 134 7.41 -1.09 18.42
C GLN A 134 6.38 -1.84 19.27
N ALA A 135 5.46 -1.13 19.93
CA ALA A 135 4.40 -1.75 20.72
C ALA A 135 3.49 -2.67 19.88
N LEU A 136 3.27 -2.33 18.61
CA LEU A 136 2.49 -3.14 17.66
C LEU A 136 3.18 -4.44 17.23
N ALA A 137 4.46 -4.66 17.55
CA ALA A 137 5.14 -5.93 17.23
C ALA A 137 4.40 -7.15 17.82
N SER A 138 3.73 -6.97 18.97
CA SER A 138 2.87 -7.97 19.59
C SER A 138 1.70 -8.44 18.70
N TRP A 139 1.27 -7.63 17.72
CA TRP A 139 0.14 -7.95 16.83
C TRP A 139 0.52 -8.90 15.70
N ARG A 140 1.82 -9.02 15.37
CA ARG A 140 2.32 -9.90 14.30
C ARG A 140 1.91 -11.36 14.48
N GLY A 141 1.76 -11.83 15.73
CA GLY A 141 1.38 -13.20 16.07
C GLY A 141 -0.13 -13.45 16.05
N LEU A 142 -0.96 -12.42 15.91
CA LEU A 142 -2.41 -12.57 15.98
C LEU A 142 -2.94 -13.25 14.71
N ARG A 143 -3.76 -14.29 14.90
CA ARG A 143 -4.34 -15.06 13.80
C ARG A 143 -5.11 -14.17 12.84
N GLY A 144 -4.74 -14.19 11.56
CA GLY A 144 -5.40 -13.39 10.52
C GLY A 144 -5.14 -11.89 10.66
N VAL A 145 -4.00 -11.51 11.22
CA VAL A 145 -3.45 -10.14 11.17
C VAL A 145 -2.15 -10.20 10.36
N TYR A 146 -2.05 -9.33 9.37
CA TYR A 146 -0.80 -8.99 8.70
C TYR A 146 -0.47 -7.55 9.07
N LEU A 147 0.77 -7.33 9.51
CA LEU A 147 1.28 -6.03 9.90
C LEU A 147 2.59 -5.80 9.14
N GLU A 148 2.71 -4.64 8.51
CA GLU A 148 3.96 -4.16 7.94
C GLU A 148 4.27 -2.72 8.34
N ALA A 149 5.55 -2.36 8.27
CA ALA A 149 6.00 -0.99 8.38
C ALA A 149 6.50 -0.52 7.02
N VAL A 150 6.05 0.64 6.59
CA VAL A 150 6.57 1.31 5.39
C VAL A 150 7.27 2.57 5.82
N TRP A 151 8.40 2.94 5.22
CA TRP A 151 8.99 4.24 5.53
C TRP A 151 8.65 5.27 4.49
N ASP A 152 8.38 6.46 5.01
CA ASP A 152 8.20 7.68 4.24
C ASP A 152 9.57 8.37 4.09
N ASP A 153 9.94 8.61 2.83
CA ASP A 153 11.17 9.24 2.37
C ASP A 153 12.44 8.96 3.20
N ALA A 154 13.14 7.89 2.87
CA ALA A 154 14.50 7.66 3.36
C ALA A 154 15.52 8.45 2.53
N LEU A 155 15.90 9.63 2.99
CA LEU A 155 17.12 10.30 2.50
C LEU A 155 18.32 9.34 2.51
N ARG A 156 19.34 9.63 1.71
CA ARG A 156 20.61 8.89 1.78
C ARG A 156 21.10 8.89 3.24
N ASN A 157 21.30 7.69 3.80
CA ASN A 157 21.69 7.45 5.20
C ASN A 157 20.63 7.79 6.26
N SER A 158 19.37 8.01 5.88
CA SER A 158 18.24 8.13 6.81
C SER A 158 18.21 6.97 7.80
N PRO A 159 17.83 7.20 9.07
CA PRO A 159 17.68 6.13 10.05
C PRO A 159 16.50 5.21 9.73
N GLY A 160 15.55 5.64 8.87
CA GLY A 160 14.31 4.92 8.53
C GLY A 160 14.50 3.43 8.21
N PRO A 161 15.35 3.05 7.24
CA PRO A 161 15.56 1.63 6.91
C PRO A 161 16.14 0.80 8.07
N ARG A 162 16.93 1.39 8.97
CA ARG A 162 17.46 0.70 10.15
C ARG A 162 16.38 0.53 11.21
N GLU A 163 15.65 1.60 11.50
CA GLU A 163 14.55 1.59 12.46
C GLU A 163 13.43 0.64 12.04
N ALA A 164 13.04 0.66 10.76
CA ALA A 164 12.06 -0.25 10.20
C ALA A 164 12.46 -1.72 10.39
N ARG A 165 13.74 -2.03 10.19
CA ARG A 165 14.29 -3.38 10.40
C ARG A 165 14.26 -3.80 11.87
N ALA A 166 14.47 -2.85 12.78
CA ALA A 166 14.47 -3.09 14.22
C ALA A 166 13.07 -3.42 14.78
N LEU A 167 11.99 -3.11 14.04
CA LEU A 167 10.61 -3.43 14.46
C LEU A 167 10.31 -4.93 14.49
N GLY A 168 11.10 -5.75 13.78
CA GLY A 168 10.93 -7.21 13.82
C GLY A 168 9.69 -7.73 13.08
N TYR A 169 9.12 -6.96 12.16
CA TYR A 169 8.06 -7.39 11.22
C TYR A 169 8.36 -6.86 9.80
N PRO A 170 7.65 -7.34 8.76
CA PRO A 170 7.94 -6.95 7.37
C PRO A 170 8.02 -5.44 7.20
N ALA A 171 9.01 -4.97 6.46
CA ALA A 171 9.15 -3.56 6.15
C ALA A 171 9.78 -3.30 4.78
N ARG A 172 9.38 -2.20 4.13
CA ARG A 172 9.83 -1.79 2.79
C ARG A 172 9.67 -0.27 2.60
N PRO A 173 10.31 0.34 1.58
CA PRO A 173 10.02 1.73 1.25
C PRO A 173 8.62 1.86 0.65
N GLY A 174 8.15 3.12 0.62
CA GLY A 174 6.99 3.55 -0.14
C GLY A 174 5.69 3.46 0.67
N ALA A 175 5.43 4.56 1.38
CA ALA A 175 4.29 4.72 2.25
C ALA A 175 2.98 4.95 1.47
N ASP A 176 3.07 5.70 0.38
CA ASP A 176 1.92 6.16 -0.41
C ASP A 176 1.27 5.03 -1.22
N GLU A 177 2.02 4.01 -1.66
CA GLU A 177 1.48 2.85 -2.38
C GLU A 177 1.10 1.67 -1.46
N ALA A 178 1.29 1.81 -0.14
CA ALA A 178 1.17 0.67 0.76
C ALA A 178 -0.24 0.08 0.84
N GLY A 179 -1.26 0.95 0.80
CA GLY A 179 -2.65 0.50 0.77
C GLY A 179 -2.95 -0.36 -0.46
N GLN A 180 -2.50 0.05 -1.64
CA GLN A 180 -2.73 -0.63 -2.91
C GLN A 180 -2.02 -1.99 -2.95
N VAL A 181 -0.78 -2.05 -2.43
CA VAL A 181 -0.03 -3.31 -2.32
C VAL A 181 -0.72 -4.29 -1.36
N LEU A 182 -1.26 -3.82 -0.24
CA LEU A 182 -2.02 -4.66 0.68
C LEU A 182 -3.41 -5.03 0.17
N LEU A 183 -4.02 -4.22 -0.69
CA LEU A 183 -5.21 -4.62 -1.43
C LEU A 183 -4.89 -5.77 -2.38
N LEU A 184 -3.76 -5.72 -3.09
CA LEU A 184 -3.32 -6.82 -3.94
C LEU A 184 -3.11 -8.10 -3.12
N ARG A 185 -2.53 -7.99 -1.91
CA ARG A 185 -2.41 -9.10 -0.95
C ARG A 185 -3.75 -9.73 -0.59
N ALA A 186 -4.78 -8.91 -0.39
CA ALA A 186 -6.11 -9.35 0.01
C ALA A 186 -6.93 -9.93 -1.15
N PHE A 187 -6.70 -9.47 -2.38
CA PHE A 187 -7.44 -9.91 -3.57
C PHE A 187 -6.79 -11.07 -4.31
N ARG A 188 -5.46 -11.06 -4.45
CA ARG A 188 -4.71 -12.00 -5.30
C ARG A 188 -3.50 -12.59 -4.58
N PRO A 189 -3.67 -13.20 -3.39
CA PRO A 189 -2.57 -13.87 -2.72
C PRO A 189 -2.02 -14.99 -3.63
N GLY A 190 -0.71 -15.03 -3.85
CA GLY A 190 -0.05 -16.00 -4.71
C GLY A 190 0.05 -15.59 -6.19
N LEU A 191 -0.30 -14.34 -6.55
CA LEU A 191 -0.11 -13.82 -7.91
C LEU A 191 1.32 -14.10 -8.41
N ARG A 192 1.45 -14.80 -9.53
CA ARG A 192 2.74 -15.12 -10.16
C ARG A 192 3.22 -13.91 -10.97
N VAL A 193 4.31 -13.29 -10.53
CA VAL A 193 4.83 -12.06 -11.15
C VAL A 193 6.22 -12.32 -11.72
N ALA A 194 6.42 -12.04 -13.01
CA ALA A 194 7.76 -11.92 -13.57
C ALA A 194 8.21 -10.46 -13.53
N VAL A 195 9.40 -10.20 -13.02
CA VAL A 195 9.99 -8.86 -13.02
C VAL A 195 10.98 -8.76 -14.17
N VAL A 196 10.75 -7.80 -15.06
CA VAL A 196 11.62 -7.52 -16.20
C VAL A 196 12.19 -6.12 -16.02
N TYR A 197 13.50 -6.01 -15.89
CA TYR A 197 14.19 -4.71 -15.82
C TYR A 197 14.58 -4.27 -17.23
N GLU A 198 14.48 -2.97 -17.51
CA GLU A 198 14.98 -2.37 -18.77
C GLU A 198 16.46 -2.71 -19.02
N ASP A 199 17.24 -2.74 -17.94
CA ASP A 199 18.66 -3.08 -17.90
C ASP A 199 18.97 -3.81 -16.59
N GLU A 200 19.88 -4.80 -16.61
CA GLU A 200 20.22 -5.59 -15.42
C GLU A 200 20.93 -4.73 -14.34
N ALA A 201 21.68 -3.69 -14.74
CA ALA A 201 22.31 -2.76 -13.81
C ALA A 201 21.29 -1.99 -12.96
N LEU A 202 20.04 -1.87 -13.44
CA LEU A 202 18.96 -1.19 -12.73
C LEU A 202 18.64 -1.84 -11.38
N ARG A 203 18.86 -3.16 -11.25
CA ARG A 203 18.62 -3.91 -10.00
C ARG A 203 19.40 -3.37 -8.81
N ALA A 204 20.66 -3.01 -9.04
CA ALA A 204 21.57 -2.53 -8.01
C ALA A 204 21.40 -1.03 -7.72
N ARG A 205 20.64 -0.30 -8.55
CA ARG A 205 20.40 1.13 -8.38
C ARG A 205 19.62 1.38 -7.09
N VAL A 206 20.07 2.33 -6.30
CA VAL A 206 19.29 2.84 -5.15
C VAL A 206 18.45 4.00 -5.65
N THR A 207 17.13 3.79 -5.75
CA THR A 207 16.18 4.84 -6.11
C THR A 207 16.19 5.93 -5.03
N PRO A 208 16.03 7.22 -5.40
CA PRO A 208 15.84 8.28 -4.41
C PRO A 208 14.76 7.91 -3.39
N TYR A 209 14.99 8.28 -2.13
CA TYR A 209 14.04 8.11 -1.02
C TYR A 209 13.78 6.66 -0.55
N GLU A 210 14.31 5.64 -1.23
CA GLU A 210 14.08 4.25 -0.83
C GLU A 210 15.13 3.73 0.15
N GLY A 211 16.39 4.14 -0.01
CA GLY A 211 17.50 3.73 0.85
C GLY A 211 17.93 2.26 0.70
N LEU A 212 17.44 1.56 -0.32
CA LEU A 212 17.77 0.17 -0.66
C LEU A 212 18.03 0.00 -2.16
N PRO A 213 18.80 -1.02 -2.58
CA PRO A 213 18.85 -1.44 -3.98
C PRO A 213 17.45 -1.79 -4.48
N LEU A 214 17.15 -1.43 -5.72
CA LEU A 214 15.83 -1.59 -6.32
C LEU A 214 15.33 -3.03 -6.28
N GLU A 215 16.21 -4.01 -6.49
CA GLU A 215 15.83 -5.43 -6.37
C GLU A 215 15.25 -5.78 -4.99
N LYS A 216 15.73 -5.13 -3.92
CA LYS A 216 15.23 -5.33 -2.56
C LYS A 216 13.90 -4.62 -2.35
N THR A 217 13.73 -3.44 -2.94
CA THR A 217 12.44 -2.76 -2.98
C THR A 217 11.38 -3.61 -3.67
N VAL A 218 11.67 -4.09 -4.89
CA VAL A 218 10.75 -4.95 -5.66
C VAL A 218 10.44 -6.23 -4.89
N ALA A 219 11.45 -6.90 -4.31
CA ALA A 219 11.21 -8.08 -3.48
C ALA A 219 10.31 -7.78 -2.27
N GLY A 220 10.49 -6.62 -1.63
CA GLY A 220 9.64 -6.15 -0.54
C GLY A 220 8.20 -5.93 -0.96
N VAL A 221 7.97 -5.27 -2.11
CA VAL A 221 6.63 -5.06 -2.68
C VAL A 221 5.95 -6.39 -2.99
N LEU A 222 6.65 -7.33 -3.65
CA LEU A 222 6.10 -8.66 -3.94
C LEU A 222 5.76 -9.43 -2.66
N ALA A 223 6.63 -9.40 -1.64
CA ALA A 223 6.38 -10.05 -0.36
C ALA A 223 5.17 -9.44 0.38
N SER A 224 5.04 -8.11 0.34
CA SER A 224 3.92 -7.37 0.93
C SER A 224 2.60 -7.76 0.25
N ALA A 225 2.58 -7.78 -1.08
CA ALA A 225 1.48 -8.27 -1.91
C ALA A 225 1.21 -9.78 -1.77
N ARG A 226 2.07 -10.54 -1.07
CA ARG A 226 2.04 -12.01 -1.07
C ARG A 226 2.05 -12.59 -2.50
N ALA A 227 2.73 -11.91 -3.42
CA ALA A 227 2.98 -12.38 -4.77
C ALA A 227 4.16 -13.36 -4.78
N VAL A 228 4.25 -14.15 -5.84
CA VAL A 228 5.33 -15.13 -6.07
C VAL A 228 6.14 -14.67 -7.28
N ALA A 229 7.42 -14.37 -7.08
CA ALA A 229 8.32 -14.07 -8.18
C ALA A 229 8.57 -15.35 -9.00
N VAL A 230 8.36 -15.28 -10.32
CA VAL A 230 8.60 -16.41 -11.24
C VAL A 230 9.39 -15.95 -12.47
N PRO A 231 10.20 -16.83 -13.09
CA PRO A 231 10.79 -16.55 -14.40
C PRO A 231 9.73 -16.30 -15.46
N LEU A 232 10.02 -15.42 -16.43
CA LEU A 232 9.13 -15.11 -17.55
C LEU A 232 8.74 -16.37 -18.35
N ALA A 233 9.67 -17.32 -18.49
CA ALA A 233 9.46 -18.58 -19.21
C ALA A 233 8.41 -19.49 -18.56
N GLU A 234 8.07 -19.30 -17.28
CA GLU A 234 7.08 -20.11 -16.58
C GLU A 234 5.64 -19.58 -16.70
N GLY A 235 5.39 -18.62 -17.59
CA GLY A 235 4.05 -18.06 -17.81
C GLY A 235 3.49 -17.35 -16.57
N PRO A 236 3.99 -16.14 -16.24
CA PRO A 236 3.48 -15.36 -15.12
C PRO A 236 2.03 -14.89 -15.37
N ASP A 237 1.30 -14.63 -14.30
CA ASP A 237 -0.02 -13.97 -14.35
C ASP A 237 0.12 -12.49 -14.74
N LEU A 238 1.25 -11.87 -14.34
CA LEU A 238 1.55 -10.47 -14.56
C LEU A 238 3.06 -10.29 -14.79
N VAL A 239 3.43 -9.46 -15.76
CA VAL A 239 4.80 -8.96 -15.89
C VAL A 239 4.88 -7.55 -15.30
N LEU A 240 5.79 -7.34 -14.35
CA LEU A 240 6.18 -6.01 -13.88
C LEU A 240 7.40 -5.56 -14.69
N TYR A 241 7.19 -4.65 -15.64
CA TYR A 241 8.28 -4.02 -16.38
C TYR A 241 8.80 -2.81 -15.60
N VAL A 242 10.09 -2.81 -15.29
CA VAL A 242 10.75 -1.78 -14.48
C VAL A 242 11.61 -0.92 -15.40
N TYR A 243 11.13 0.30 -15.66
CA TYR A 243 11.78 1.26 -16.54
C TYR A 243 12.64 2.24 -15.72
N GLY A 244 13.92 2.32 -16.08
CA GLY A 244 14.91 3.12 -15.35
C GLY A 244 15.08 4.54 -15.88
N GLY A 245 14.44 4.90 -16.99
CA GLY A 245 14.62 6.18 -17.67
C GLY A 245 15.65 6.15 -18.80
N GLY A 246 16.00 4.95 -19.30
CA GLY A 246 16.95 4.77 -20.40
C GLY A 246 16.37 5.17 -21.76
N ASP A 247 16.33 4.24 -22.71
CA ASP A 247 15.85 4.52 -24.07
C ASP A 247 14.33 4.27 -24.15
N PRO A 248 13.48 5.32 -24.25
CA PRO A 248 12.03 5.17 -24.28
C PRO A 248 11.55 4.40 -25.52
N ARG A 249 12.30 4.43 -26.63
CA ARG A 249 11.94 3.67 -27.85
C ARG A 249 12.18 2.18 -27.63
N LYS A 250 13.32 1.81 -27.05
CA LYS A 250 13.61 0.41 -26.66
C LYS A 250 12.57 -0.09 -25.67
N ALA A 251 12.28 0.69 -24.62
CA ALA A 251 11.28 0.32 -23.61
C ALA A 251 9.90 0.08 -24.22
N ALA A 252 9.47 0.94 -25.15
CA ALA A 252 8.18 0.75 -25.81
C ALA A 252 8.14 -0.49 -26.72
N LEU A 253 9.25 -0.85 -27.38
CA LEU A 253 9.37 -2.11 -28.12
C LEU A 253 9.34 -3.34 -27.21
N ASP A 254 10.00 -3.27 -26.04
CA ASP A 254 9.96 -4.34 -25.04
C ASP A 254 8.54 -4.54 -24.51
N LEU A 255 7.86 -3.44 -24.16
CA LEU A 255 6.46 -3.47 -23.73
C LEU A 255 5.56 -4.06 -24.80
N LEU A 256 5.69 -3.64 -26.07
CA LEU A 256 4.91 -4.21 -27.18
C LEU A 256 5.07 -5.73 -27.29
N ARG A 257 6.31 -6.23 -27.15
CA ARG A 257 6.61 -7.68 -27.21
C ARG A 257 6.03 -8.43 -26.01
N LEU A 258 6.17 -7.88 -24.81
CA LEU A 258 5.66 -8.50 -23.58
C LEU A 258 4.12 -8.53 -23.57
N MET A 259 3.48 -7.42 -23.94
CA MET A 259 2.02 -7.26 -23.99
C MET A 259 1.34 -8.11 -25.07
N ALA A 260 2.09 -8.67 -26.01
CA ALA A 260 1.57 -9.65 -26.95
C ALA A 260 1.31 -11.02 -26.30
N ARG A 261 1.90 -11.29 -25.12
CA ARG A 261 1.90 -12.61 -24.48
C ARG A 261 1.42 -12.60 -23.03
N HIS A 262 1.54 -11.46 -22.34
CA HIS A 262 1.26 -11.34 -20.91
C HIS A 262 0.57 -10.00 -20.60
N PRO A 263 -0.24 -9.94 -19.53
CA PRO A 263 -0.58 -8.68 -18.89
C PRO A 263 0.70 -8.00 -18.37
N VAL A 264 0.84 -6.70 -18.59
CA VAL A 264 2.05 -5.95 -18.20
C VAL A 264 1.68 -4.72 -17.37
N ALA A 265 2.23 -4.64 -16.16
CA ALA A 265 2.25 -3.42 -15.36
C ALA A 265 3.60 -2.71 -15.56
N LEU A 266 3.59 -1.38 -15.60
CA LEU A 266 4.78 -0.55 -15.79
C LEU A 266 5.12 0.18 -14.47
N ALA A 267 6.33 -0.06 -13.97
CA ALA A 267 6.95 0.79 -12.95
C ALA A 267 7.93 1.76 -13.63
N ASP A 268 7.49 3.00 -13.82
CA ASP A 268 8.33 4.08 -14.34
C ASP A 268 9.10 4.76 -13.21
N LEU A 269 10.41 4.52 -13.17
CA LEU A 269 11.35 5.06 -12.18
C LEU A 269 12.27 6.12 -12.78
N ALA A 270 11.94 6.66 -13.96
CA ALA A 270 12.77 7.66 -14.62
C ALA A 270 12.79 8.98 -13.84
N ARG A 271 11.68 9.32 -13.16
CA ARG A 271 11.52 10.55 -12.41
C ARG A 271 10.79 10.29 -11.10
N VAL A 272 11.22 10.96 -10.03
CA VAL A 272 10.51 10.91 -8.75
C VAL A 272 9.11 11.52 -8.92
N ASN A 273 8.09 10.79 -8.46
CA ASN A 273 6.68 11.18 -8.47
C ASN A 273 6.10 11.52 -9.86
N ARG A 274 6.75 11.12 -10.96
CA ARG A 274 6.31 11.42 -12.33
C ARG A 274 6.76 10.32 -13.30
N GLY A 275 5.99 10.12 -14.37
CA GLY A 275 6.44 9.32 -15.52
C GLY A 275 7.41 10.08 -16.43
N ASP A 276 8.17 9.35 -17.26
CA ASP A 276 8.95 9.88 -18.37
C ASP A 276 8.00 10.32 -19.50
N PRO A 277 7.89 11.62 -19.80
CA PRO A 277 7.00 12.10 -20.86
C PRO A 277 7.38 11.54 -22.23
N ARG A 278 8.64 11.15 -22.46
CA ARG A 278 9.08 10.57 -23.73
C ARG A 278 8.53 9.16 -23.90
N LEU A 279 8.60 8.33 -22.86
CA LEU A 279 8.00 6.99 -22.88
C LEU A 279 6.48 7.10 -23.00
N MET A 280 5.85 7.98 -22.24
CA MET A 280 4.41 8.21 -22.31
C MET A 280 3.93 8.58 -23.72
N ALA A 281 4.65 9.46 -24.43
CA ALA A 281 4.32 9.81 -25.82
C ALA A 281 4.34 8.59 -26.75
N TYR A 282 5.28 7.66 -26.57
CA TYR A 282 5.30 6.39 -27.31
C TYR A 282 4.12 5.49 -26.93
N LEU A 283 3.80 5.37 -25.64
CA LEU A 283 2.71 4.53 -25.16
C LEU A 283 1.35 5.03 -25.64
N GLU A 284 1.12 6.34 -25.66
CA GLU A 284 -0.10 6.95 -26.18
C GLU A 284 -0.16 6.84 -27.71
N GLY A 285 0.92 7.22 -28.40
CA GLY A 285 0.97 7.20 -29.87
C GLY A 285 0.82 5.81 -30.49
N MET A 286 1.17 4.76 -29.75
CA MET A 286 0.99 3.35 -30.16
C MET A 286 -0.22 2.67 -29.52
N GLY A 287 -1.04 3.38 -28.73
CA GLY A 287 -2.21 2.80 -28.04
C GLY A 287 -1.85 1.72 -27.01
N LEU A 288 -0.63 1.74 -26.49
CA LEU A 288 -0.16 0.79 -25.47
C LEU A 288 -0.58 1.20 -24.06
N TYR A 289 -0.73 2.50 -23.78
CA TYR A 289 -1.04 2.99 -22.43
C TYR A 289 -2.31 2.35 -21.86
N ALA A 290 -3.41 2.37 -22.61
CA ALA A 290 -4.69 1.80 -22.21
C ALA A 290 -4.69 0.25 -22.10
N ARG A 291 -3.62 -0.41 -22.54
CA ARG A 291 -3.45 -1.87 -22.50
C ARG A 291 -2.62 -2.33 -21.30
N LEU A 292 -2.00 -1.41 -20.55
CA LEU A 292 -1.28 -1.76 -19.34
C LEU A 292 -2.26 -2.37 -18.32
N ALA A 293 -1.78 -3.35 -17.57
CA ALA A 293 -2.53 -3.94 -16.47
C ALA A 293 -2.70 -2.90 -15.36
N ALA A 294 -3.95 -2.69 -14.94
CA ALA A 294 -4.36 -1.84 -13.82
C ALA A 294 -4.79 -2.70 -12.62
#